data_AF-A0A7S3J9E6-F1
#
_entry.id   AF-A0A7S3J9E6-F1
#
_cell.length_a   1.000
_cell.length_b   1.000
_cell.length_c   1.000
_cell.angle_alpha   90.00
_cell.angle_beta   90.00
_cell.angle_gamma   90.00
#
_symmetry.space_group_name_H-M   'P 1'
#
loop_
_entity.id
_entity.type
_entity.pdbx_description
1 polymer ?
#
loop_
_entity_poly.entity_id
_entity_poly.type
_entity_poly.pdbx_seq_one_letter_code
_entity_poly.pdbx_strand_id
1 'polypeptide(L)'
;NDAVAIALAQSVERIHDLSVGGAEPELLSTFIFALEKFLIYFFVSLLIGAIWSMMISYLYTILNLNTVPWIEIGFFILTSYIPYILSEAVGCSGILSILICGLLMRNYAFFSLSPFGNVTIDFLTEC
;
A
#
# COMPACT_ATOMS: atom_id res chain seq x y z
N ASN A 1 -8.54 -6.14 -10.68
CA ASN A 1 -7.22 -5.74 -10.14
C ASN A 1 -6.97 -4.27 -10.50
N ASP A 2 -7.85 -3.40 -10.03
CA ASP A 2 -7.89 -1.98 -10.40
C ASP A 2 -6.65 -1.23 -9.87
N ALA A 3 -6.31 -1.52 -8.61
CA ALA A 3 -5.09 -1.11 -7.93
C ALA A 3 -3.80 -1.26 -8.75
N VAL A 4 -3.55 -2.45 -9.30
CA VAL A 4 -2.30 -2.72 -10.04
C VAL A 4 -2.31 -2.02 -11.41
N ALA A 5 -3.48 -1.86 -12.02
CA ALA A 5 -3.61 -1.08 -13.26
C ALA A 5 -3.27 0.39 -13.02
N ILE A 6 -3.78 0.98 -11.94
CA ILE A 6 -3.47 2.36 -11.52
C ILE A 6 -1.97 2.52 -11.24
N ALA A 7 -1.38 1.58 -10.50
CA ALA A 7 0.05 1.61 -10.20
C ALA A 7 0.94 1.51 -11.43
N LEU A 8 0.55 0.68 -12.41
CA LEU A 8 1.27 0.55 -13.66
C LEU A 8 1.17 1.85 -14.48
N ALA A 9 -0.02 2.44 -14.58
CA ALA A 9 -0.22 3.73 -15.24
C ALA A 9 0.64 4.84 -14.63
N GLN A 10 0.63 4.97 -13.30
CA GLN A 10 1.45 5.95 -12.57
C GLN A 10 2.95 5.74 -12.79
N SER A 11 3.40 4.48 -12.89
CA SER A 11 4.81 4.18 -13.11
C SER A 11 5.24 4.52 -14.54
N VAL A 12 4.38 4.24 -15.53
CA VAL A 12 4.61 4.58 -16.94
C VAL A 12 4.66 6.10 -17.14
N GLU A 13 3.74 6.85 -16.55
CA GLU A 13 3.74 8.32 -16.59
C GLU A 13 5.05 8.89 -16.03
N ARG A 14 5.52 8.33 -14.92
CA ARG A 14 6.77 8.77 -14.28
C ARG A 14 8.02 8.44 -15.10
N ILE A 15 8.03 7.30 -15.80
CA ILE A 15 9.11 6.95 -16.72
C ILE A 15 9.08 7.85 -17.96
N HIS A 16 7.88 8.17 -18.46
CA HIS A 16 7.69 9.09 -19.57
C HIS A 16 8.31 10.46 -19.26
N ASP A 17 8.03 11.04 -18.09
CA ASP A 17 8.61 12.31 -17.64
C ASP A 17 10.15 12.28 -17.56
N LEU A 18 10.74 11.15 -17.17
CA LEU A 18 12.20 10.97 -17.16
C LEU A 18 12.80 10.81 -18.56
N SER A 19 12.03 10.33 -19.54
CA SER A 19 12.51 9.98 -20.89
C SER A 19 12.46 11.14 -21.91
N VAL A 20 11.77 12.25 -21.61
CA VAL A 20 11.67 13.45 -22.48
C VAL A 20 13.05 14.09 -22.79
N GLY A 21 14.12 13.69 -22.09
CA GLY A 21 15.47 14.22 -22.26
C GLY A 21 16.43 13.46 -23.19
N GLY A 22 16.07 12.33 -23.81
CA GLY A 22 17.06 11.53 -24.54
C GLY A 22 16.52 10.57 -25.61
N ALA A 23 16.91 10.86 -26.86
CA ALA A 23 17.04 10.03 -28.07
C ALA A 23 16.13 8.79 -28.22
N GLU A 24 15.43 8.73 -29.37
CA GLU A 24 14.56 7.64 -29.81
C GLU A 24 15.18 6.24 -29.60
N PRO A 25 14.71 5.47 -28.60
CA PRO A 25 15.14 4.09 -28.43
C PRO A 25 14.18 3.16 -29.18
N GLU A 26 14.67 2.00 -29.60
CA GLU A 26 13.81 0.92 -30.11
C GLU A 26 12.72 0.62 -29.07
N LEU A 27 11.44 0.61 -29.49
CA LEU A 27 10.27 0.45 -28.62
C LEU A 27 10.41 -0.71 -27.61
N LEU A 28 11.05 -1.81 -28.03
CA LEU A 28 11.30 -2.99 -27.20
C LEU A 28 12.22 -2.68 -26.01
N SER A 29 13.29 -1.90 -26.22
CA SER A 29 14.29 -1.57 -25.22
C SER A 29 13.71 -0.65 -24.14
N THR A 30 12.93 0.35 -24.54
CA THR A 30 12.20 1.25 -23.63
C THR A 30 11.17 0.49 -22.82
N PHE A 31 10.46 -0.44 -23.44
CA PHE A 31 9.46 -1.26 -22.76
C PHE A 31 10.08 -2.15 -21.68
N ILE A 32 11.19 -2.82 -21.99
CA ILE A 32 11.91 -3.66 -21.02
C ILE A 32 12.44 -2.82 -19.86
N PHE A 33 13.04 -1.67 -20.15
CA PHE A 33 13.52 -0.74 -19.13
C PHE A 33 12.38 -0.23 -18.23
N ALA A 34 11.25 0.13 -18.83
CA ALA A 34 10.07 0.58 -18.10
C ALA A 34 9.50 -0.53 -17.20
N LEU A 35 9.47 -1.77 -17.70
CA LEU A 35 9.03 -2.94 -16.95
C LEU A 35 9.95 -3.23 -15.77
N GLU A 36 11.27 -3.20 -15.96
CA GLU A 36 12.24 -3.37 -14.87
C GLU A 36 12.06 -2.32 -13.76
N LYS A 37 11.95 -1.05 -14.16
CA LYS A 37 11.70 0.06 -13.22
C LYS A 37 10.39 -0.12 -12.49
N PHE A 38 9.32 -0.48 -13.19
CA PHE A 38 8.03 -0.78 -12.59
C PHE A 38 8.14 -1.88 -11.52
N LEU A 39 8.81 -3.00 -11.82
CA LEU A 39 9.00 -4.08 -10.84
C LEU A 39 9.72 -3.57 -9.58
N ILE A 40 10.79 -2.78 -9.72
CA ILE A 40 11.53 -2.26 -8.58
C ILE A 40 10.62 -1.38 -7.70
N TYR A 41 9.92 -0.41 -8.29
CA TYR A 41 9.01 0.47 -7.54
C TYR A 41 7.84 -0.30 -6.91
N PHE A 42 7.35 -1.33 -7.60
CA PHE A 42 6.30 -2.22 -7.12
C PHE A 42 6.75 -2.99 -5.86
N PHE A 43 7.92 -3.63 -5.91
CA PHE A 43 8.45 -4.36 -4.76
C PHE A 43 8.81 -3.45 -3.59
N VAL A 44 9.39 -2.28 -3.84
CA VAL A 44 9.71 -1.30 -2.78
C VAL A 44 8.45 -0.86 -2.05
N SER A 45 7.38 -0.53 -2.80
CA SER A 45 6.09 -0.13 -2.22
C SER A 45 5.45 -1.27 -1.39
N LEU A 46 5.53 -2.51 -1.90
CA LEU A 46 5.07 -3.70 -1.18
C LEU A 46 5.84 -3.90 0.13
N LEU A 47 7.16 -3.74 0.11
CA LEU A 47 8.03 -3.96 1.26
C LEU A 47 7.85 -2.88 2.33
N ILE A 48 7.69 -1.60 1.93
CA ILE A 48 7.33 -0.50 2.84
C ILE A 48 5.98 -0.78 3.51
N GLY A 49 4.96 -1.15 2.74
CA GLY A 49 3.63 -1.45 3.27
C GLY A 49 3.64 -2.64 4.22
N ALA A 50 4.45 -3.66 3.91
CA ALA A 50 4.61 -4.84 4.74
C ALA A 50 5.28 -4.55 6.08
N ILE A 51 6.44 -3.88 6.07
CA ILE A 51 7.13 -3.49 7.30
C ILE A 51 6.22 -2.62 8.16
N TRP A 52 5.55 -1.64 7.56
CA TRP A 52 4.64 -0.77 8.28
C TRP A 52 3.51 -1.58 8.93
N SER A 53 2.81 -2.42 8.17
CA SER A 53 1.71 -3.24 8.71
C SER A 53 2.15 -4.15 9.86
N MET A 54 3.37 -4.70 9.81
CA MET A 54 3.95 -5.49 10.90
C MET A 54 4.20 -4.65 12.16
N MET A 55 4.77 -3.45 12.01
CA MET A 55 4.98 -2.53 13.14
C MET A 55 3.65 -2.16 13.81
N ILE A 56 2.62 -1.94 13.00
CA ILE A 56 1.30 -1.57 13.51
C ILE A 56 0.64 -2.76 14.20
N SER A 57 0.67 -3.96 13.62
CA SER A 57 0.16 -5.18 14.28
C SER A 57 0.79 -5.39 15.67
N TYR A 58 2.10 -5.16 15.78
CA TYR A 58 2.80 -5.20 17.07
C TYR A 58 2.31 -4.09 18.03
N LEU A 59 2.10 -2.87 17.53
CA LEU A 59 1.58 -1.75 18.32
C LEU A 59 0.17 -2.04 18.88
N TYR A 60 -0.71 -2.65 18.10
CA TYR A 60 -2.05 -3.06 18.56
C TYR A 60 -2.00 -4.08 19.70
N THR A 61 -1.05 -5.01 19.63
CA THR A 61 -0.84 -6.02 20.68
C THR A 61 -0.39 -5.39 22.00
N ILE A 62 0.39 -4.31 21.94
CA ILE A 62 0.89 -3.58 23.12
C ILE A 62 -0.14 -2.59 23.69
N LEU A 63 -0.86 -1.86 22.84
CA LEU A 63 -1.85 -0.88 23.31
C LEU A 63 -3.14 -1.53 23.85
N ASN A 64 -3.39 -2.81 23.57
CA ASN A 64 -4.54 -3.57 24.07
C ASN A 64 -5.88 -2.80 23.90
N LEU A 65 -6.11 -2.29 22.69
CA LEU A 65 -7.19 -1.34 22.33
C LEU A 65 -8.63 -1.90 22.42
N ASN A 66 -8.81 -3.11 22.95
CA ASN A 66 -10.09 -3.83 23.02
C ASN A 66 -11.17 -3.17 23.91
N THR A 67 -10.85 -2.08 24.60
CA THR A 67 -11.76 -1.44 25.55
C THR A 67 -12.75 -0.48 24.88
N VAL A 68 -12.43 0.09 23.71
CA VAL A 68 -13.30 1.05 23.01
C VAL A 68 -13.23 0.87 21.48
N PRO A 69 -14.28 0.30 20.84
CA PRO A 69 -14.24 -0.06 19.41
C PRO A 69 -14.11 1.14 18.46
N TRP A 70 -14.60 2.32 18.85
CA TRP A 70 -14.50 3.53 18.01
C TRP A 70 -13.07 4.03 17.84
N ILE A 71 -12.24 3.90 18.88
CA ILE A 71 -10.83 4.31 18.85
C ILE A 71 -10.01 3.33 18.01
N GLU A 72 -10.34 2.04 18.10
CA GLU A 72 -9.69 0.99 17.31
C GLU A 72 -9.84 1.24 15.80
N ILE A 73 -11.06 1.57 15.37
CA ILE A 73 -11.39 1.86 13.97
C ILE A 73 -10.73 3.17 13.51
N GLY A 74 -10.79 4.23 14.34
CA GLY A 74 -10.14 5.51 14.02
C GLY A 74 -8.62 5.37 13.86
N PHE A 75 -7.99 4.62 14.77
CA PHE A 75 -6.57 4.32 14.70
C PHE A 75 -6.25 3.46 13.45
N PHE A 76 -7.11 2.50 13.10
CA PHE A 76 -6.92 1.65 11.91
C PHE A 76 -6.88 2.49 10.62
N ILE A 77 -7.83 3.41 10.46
CA ILE A 77 -7.91 4.31 9.29
C ILE A 77 -6.72 5.27 9.25
N LEU A 78 -6.34 5.87 10.38
CA LEU A 78 -5.20 6.77 10.45
C LEU A 78 -3.90 6.07 10.07
N THR A 79 -3.71 4.85 10.55
CA THR A 79 -2.45 4.14 10.41
C THR A 79 -2.26 3.52 9.01
N SER A 80 -3.36 3.24 8.30
CA SER A 80 -3.32 2.83 6.89
C SER A 80 -2.93 3.99 5.95
N TYR A 81 -3.15 5.24 6.36
CA TYR A 81 -2.78 6.42 5.57
C TYR A 81 -1.30 6.83 5.69
N ILE A 82 -0.64 6.57 6.82
CA ILE A 82 0.80 6.89 6.99
C ILE A 82 1.72 6.29 5.90
N PRO A 83 1.62 5.00 5.51
CA PRO A 83 2.52 4.41 4.52
C PRO A 83 2.30 4.96 3.11
N TYR A 84 1.15 5.60 2.84
CA TYR A 84 0.92 6.36 1.61
C TYR A 84 1.86 7.58 1.55
N ILE A 85 1.86 8.42 2.59
CA ILE A 85 2.70 9.62 2.67
C ILE A 85 4.19 9.24 2.61
N LEU A 86 4.57 8.17 3.32
CA LEU A 86 5.95 7.68 3.35
C LEU A 86 6.41 7.19 1.97
N SER A 87 5.56 6.45 1.26
CA SER A 87 5.86 5.97 -0.10
C SER A 87 5.92 7.12 -1.11
N GLU A 88 5.05 8.12 -0.97
CA GLU A 88 5.05 9.30 -1.84
C GLU A 88 6.31 10.16 -1.62
N ALA A 89 6.81 10.24 -0.38
CA ALA A 89 8.08 10.90 -0.05
C ALA A 89 9.30 10.18 -0.65
N VAL A 90 9.26 8.85 -0.78
CA VAL A 90 10.30 8.04 -1.46
C VAL A 90 10.15 8.13 -3.00
N GLY A 91 9.12 8.81 -3.50
CA GLY A 91 8.86 8.94 -4.94
C GLY A 91 8.33 7.67 -5.59
N CYS A 92 7.72 6.78 -4.81
CA CYS A 92 7.07 5.55 -5.27
C CYS A 92 5.54 5.70 -5.32
N SER A 93 4.82 4.75 -5.93
CA SER A 93 3.34 4.75 -5.93
C SER A 93 2.80 4.50 -4.51
N GLY A 94 2.24 5.55 -3.91
CA GLY A 94 1.63 5.50 -2.57
C GLY A 94 0.34 4.68 -2.51
N ILE A 95 -0.41 4.61 -3.62
CA ILE A 95 -1.66 3.82 -3.72
C ILE A 95 -1.39 2.33 -3.46
N LEU A 96 -0.31 1.77 -4.00
CA LEU A 96 0.07 0.38 -3.74
C LEU A 96 0.43 0.15 -2.27
N SER A 97 1.14 1.09 -1.66
CA SER A 97 1.60 1.01 -0.28
C SER A 97 0.43 0.95 0.70
N ILE A 98 -0.58 1.82 0.54
CA ILE A 98 -1.80 1.81 1.36
C ILE A 98 -2.63 0.54 1.16
N LEU A 99 -2.70 0.03 -0.07
CA LEU A 99 -3.43 -1.21 -0.36
C LEU A 99 -2.76 -2.44 0.23
N ILE A 100 -1.45 -2.57 0.10
CA ILE A 100 -0.69 -3.68 0.71
C ILE A 100 -0.76 -3.58 2.23
N CYS A 101 -0.65 -2.37 2.78
CA CYS A 101 -0.84 -2.16 4.22
C CYS A 101 -2.24 -2.64 4.65
N GLY A 102 -3.31 -2.22 3.97
CA GLY A 102 -4.68 -2.63 4.28
C GLY A 102 -4.91 -4.14 4.14
N LEU A 103 -4.38 -4.75 3.08
CA LEU A 103 -4.48 -6.19 2.83
C LEU A 103 -3.77 -7.00 3.91
N LEU A 104 -2.54 -6.62 4.27
CA LEU A 104 -1.78 -7.31 5.31
C LEU A 104 -2.42 -7.09 6.68
N MET A 105 -2.89 -5.88 6.98
CA MET A 105 -3.57 -5.58 8.23
C MET A 105 -4.87 -6.37 8.37
N ARG A 106 -5.61 -6.61 7.27
CA ARG A 106 -6.77 -7.51 7.24
C ARG A 106 -6.39 -8.96 7.49
N ASN A 107 -5.19 -9.40 7.08
CA ASN A 107 -4.69 -10.73 7.39
C ASN A 107 -4.21 -10.87 8.85
N TYR A 108 -3.68 -9.81 9.46
CA TYR A 108 -3.31 -9.78 10.89
C TYR A 108 -4.51 -9.55 11.82
N ALA A 109 -5.59 -8.98 11.30
CA ALA A 109 -6.85 -8.77 12.01
C ALA A 109 -7.50 -10.09 12.47
N PHE A 110 -7.27 -11.19 11.75
CA PHE A 110 -7.89 -12.48 12.05
C PHE A 110 -7.45 -13.12 13.38
N PHE A 111 -6.37 -12.64 14.02
CA PHE A 111 -5.87 -13.23 15.27
C PHE A 111 -5.95 -12.30 16.49
N SER A 112 -6.18 -11.00 16.31
CA SER A 112 -6.16 -10.01 17.41
C SER A 112 -7.42 -9.15 17.53
N LEU A 113 -8.42 -9.26 16.65
CA LEU A 113 -9.65 -8.47 16.74
C LEU A 113 -10.74 -9.11 17.60
N SER A 114 -11.38 -8.26 18.40
CA SER A 114 -12.68 -8.50 19.02
C SER A 114 -13.75 -8.83 17.95
N PRO A 115 -14.69 -9.76 18.21
CA PRO A 115 -15.70 -10.22 17.25
C PRO A 115 -16.54 -9.11 16.61
N PHE A 116 -16.68 -7.93 17.23
CA PHE A 116 -17.41 -6.79 16.68
C PHE A 116 -16.68 -6.05 15.55
N GLY A 117 -15.34 -5.98 15.59
CA GLY A 117 -14.57 -5.27 14.57
C GLY A 117 -14.52 -6.02 13.23
N ASN A 118 -14.49 -7.37 13.29
CA ASN A 118 -14.55 -8.21 12.08
C ASN A 118 -15.85 -8.00 11.29
N VAL A 119 -16.99 -7.84 11.96
CA VAL A 119 -18.29 -7.63 11.29
C VAL A 119 -18.36 -6.26 10.61
N THR A 120 -17.71 -5.24 11.18
CA THR A 120 -17.72 -3.88 10.63
C THR A 120 -16.77 -3.75 9.44
N ILE A 121 -15.60 -4.41 9.49
CA ILE A 121 -14.67 -4.44 8.36
C ILE A 121 -15.25 -5.24 7.19
N ASP A 122 -15.93 -6.36 7.43
CA ASP A 122 -16.60 -7.11 6.34
C ASP A 122 -17.68 -6.26 5.66
N PHE A 123 -18.50 -5.54 6.42
CA PHE A 123 -19.52 -4.65 5.85
C PHE A 123 -18.92 -3.53 4.97
N LEU A 124 -17.75 -2.99 5.35
CA LEU A 124 -17.05 -1.96 4.57
C LEU A 124 -16.31 -2.52 3.34
N THR A 125 -16.11 -3.84 3.26
CA THR A 125 -15.43 -4.50 2.14
C THR A 125 -16.42 -5.12 1.13
N GLU A 126 -17.67 -5.33 1.54
CA GLU A 126 -18.77 -5.79 0.67
C GLU A 126 -19.54 -4.66 -0.03
N CYS A 127 -19.30 -3.40 0.34
CA CYS A 127 -19.80 -2.23 -0.39
C CYS A 127 -18.81 -1.79 -1.47
#